data_AF-A0A518BWH0-F1
#
_entry.id   AF-A0A518BWH0-F1
#
_cell.length_a   1.000
_cell.length_b   1.000
_cell.length_c   1.000
_cell.angle_alpha   90.00
_cell.angle_beta   90.00
_cell.angle_gamma   90.00
#
_symmetry.space_group_name_H-M   'P 1'
#
loop_
_entity.id
_entity.type
_entity.pdbx_description
1 polymer ?
#
loop_
_entity_poly.entity_id
_entity_poly.type
_entity_poly.pdbx_seq_one_letter_code
_entity_poly.pdbx_strand_id
1 'polypeptide(L)'
;MLSLPQIQRHLLDRDYDQLLIDLVRNGTLLPMPLRLRLSQSPGGCLGLALRRVVELTHGPTHLGNTIFDGLLAECVTDHDPIVLAACLSGIERARALGAVGPDQADALEQCANRLWFALAQRQQHTGLLGAEPDRTETDLALTSAFVVYLLAPVSSRAHHLDLSGLLTALEDRRPLDDRAAEELVQVALASWPRATPVARPLIQAA
;
A
#
# COMPACT_ATOMS: atom_id res chain seq x y z
N MET A 1 -7.23 18.05 10.14
CA MET A 1 -5.91 17.42 10.02
C MET A 1 -5.81 16.32 11.07
N LEU A 2 -5.46 15.09 10.69
CA LEU A 2 -5.32 13.93 11.58
C LEU A 2 -3.98 14.00 12.33
N SER A 3 -4.04 13.96 13.65
CA SER A 3 -2.90 14.09 14.57
C SER A 3 -2.55 12.78 15.28
N LEU A 4 -1.34 12.68 15.86
CA LEU A 4 -0.91 11.47 16.59
C LEU A 4 -1.85 11.08 17.74
N PRO A 5 -2.35 12.00 18.60
CA PRO A 5 -3.29 11.63 19.66
C PRO A 5 -4.62 11.09 19.13
N GLN A 6 -5.08 11.57 17.96
CA GLN A 6 -6.30 11.04 17.33
C GLN A 6 -6.06 9.63 16.79
N ILE A 7 -4.93 9.39 16.11
CA ILE A 7 -4.56 8.04 15.63
C ILE A 7 -4.48 7.08 16.81
N GLN A 8 -3.79 7.46 17.89
CA GLN A 8 -3.67 6.62 19.09
C GLN A 8 -5.04 6.31 19.69
N ARG A 9 -5.92 7.30 19.81
CA ARG A 9 -7.28 7.10 20.34
C ARG A 9 -8.06 6.09 19.50
N HIS A 10 -8.11 6.28 18.17
CA HIS A 10 -8.83 5.37 17.28
C HIS A 10 -8.31 3.94 17.37
N LEU A 11 -6.99 3.76 17.49
CA LEU A 11 -6.40 2.43 17.65
C LEU A 11 -6.73 1.78 19.01
N LEU A 12 -6.71 2.55 20.10
CA LEU A 12 -7.06 2.07 21.44
C LEU A 12 -8.54 1.68 21.52
N ASP A 13 -9.41 2.49 20.93
CA ASP A 13 -10.86 2.26 20.90
C ASP A 13 -11.28 1.22 19.85
N ARG A 14 -10.32 0.74 19.03
CA ARG A 14 -10.54 -0.12 17.85
C ARG A 14 -11.55 0.45 16.85
N ASP A 15 -11.63 1.78 16.76
CA ASP A 15 -12.49 2.51 15.83
C ASP A 15 -11.79 2.66 14.48
N TYR A 16 -11.63 1.53 13.79
CA TYR A 16 -10.92 1.46 12.52
C TYR A 16 -11.64 2.20 11.39
N ASP A 17 -12.97 2.20 11.35
CA ASP A 17 -13.70 2.93 10.32
C ASP A 17 -13.48 4.44 10.46
N GLN A 18 -13.56 4.99 11.68
CA GLN A 18 -13.33 6.42 11.90
C GLN A 18 -11.87 6.82 11.60
N LEU A 19 -10.89 5.96 11.90
CA LEU A 19 -9.50 6.16 11.49
C LEU A 19 -9.38 6.27 9.96
N LEU A 20 -10.00 5.36 9.20
CA LEU A 20 -9.96 5.38 7.74
C LEU A 20 -10.68 6.60 7.16
N ILE A 21 -11.82 7.01 7.73
CA ILE A 21 -12.52 8.25 7.37
C ILE A 21 -11.59 9.46 7.56
N ASP A 22 -10.89 9.51 8.69
CA ASP A 22 -9.99 10.63 8.96
C ASP A 22 -8.76 10.60 8.04
N LEU A 23 -8.25 9.43 7.66
CA LEU A 23 -7.20 9.32 6.63
C LEU A 23 -7.67 9.87 5.28
N VAL A 24 -8.89 9.55 4.84
CA VAL A 24 -9.50 10.11 3.62
C VAL A 24 -9.60 11.63 3.69
N ARG A 25 -10.07 12.18 4.81
CA ARG A 25 -10.13 13.64 5.04
C ARG A 25 -8.75 14.31 5.04
N ASN A 26 -7.67 13.54 5.13
CA ASN A 26 -6.28 14.00 5.07
C ASN A 26 -5.58 13.66 3.75
N GLY A 27 -6.35 13.33 2.71
CA GLY A 27 -5.84 13.20 1.34
C GLY A 27 -5.43 11.77 0.94
N THR A 28 -5.67 10.76 1.78
CA THR A 28 -5.53 9.36 1.33
C THR A 28 -6.68 9.04 0.37
N LEU A 29 -6.35 8.63 -0.86
CA LEU A 29 -7.35 8.17 -1.82
C LEU A 29 -7.81 6.77 -1.42
N LEU A 30 -8.99 6.68 -0.80
CA LEU A 30 -9.57 5.41 -0.37
C LEU A 30 -11.07 5.38 -0.69
N PRO A 31 -11.43 4.96 -1.91
CA PRO A 31 -12.81 4.68 -2.30
C PRO A 31 -13.55 3.79 -1.28
N MET A 32 -14.86 4.01 -1.16
CA MET A 32 -15.70 3.36 -0.14
C MET A 32 -15.57 1.82 -0.12
N PRO A 33 -15.59 1.09 -1.26
CA PRO A 33 -15.46 -0.37 -1.25
C PRO A 33 -14.16 -0.85 -0.58
N LEU A 34 -13.06 -0.13 -0.82
CA LEU A 34 -11.75 -0.44 -0.23
C LEU A 34 -11.72 -0.09 1.26
N ARG A 35 -12.36 1.03 1.64
CA ARG A 35 -12.50 1.42 3.06
C ARG A 35 -13.26 0.37 3.85
N LEU A 36 -14.38 -0.14 3.34
CA LEU A 36 -15.14 -1.19 4.00
C LEU A 36 -14.30 -2.46 4.19
N ARG A 37 -13.59 -2.91 3.14
CA ARG A 37 -12.71 -4.08 3.23
C ARG A 37 -11.61 -3.88 4.28
N LEU A 38 -10.94 -2.72 4.28
CA LEU A 38 -9.91 -2.42 5.27
C LEU A 38 -10.44 -2.32 6.69
N SER A 39 -11.66 -1.79 6.90
CA SER A 39 -12.25 -1.64 8.23
C SER A 39 -12.48 -2.99 8.93
N GLN A 40 -12.53 -4.08 8.16
CA GLN A 40 -12.70 -5.45 8.65
C GLN A 40 -11.36 -6.13 9.00
N SER A 41 -10.23 -5.50 8.67
CA SER A 41 -8.89 -6.06 8.86
C SER A 41 -8.01 -5.13 9.71
N PRO A 42 -7.75 -5.48 10.99
CA PRO A 42 -6.88 -4.70 11.87
C PRO A 42 -5.50 -4.44 11.24
N GLY A 43 -4.91 -5.44 10.59
CA GLY A 43 -3.60 -5.31 9.94
C GLY A 43 -3.55 -4.20 8.91
N GLY A 44 -4.55 -4.13 8.02
CA GLY A 44 -4.61 -3.08 6.99
C GLY A 44 -4.73 -1.68 7.59
N CYS A 45 -5.54 -1.54 8.65
CA CYS A 45 -5.70 -0.28 9.38
C CYS A 45 -4.42 0.14 10.10
N LEU A 46 -3.74 -0.80 10.76
CA LEU A 46 -2.45 -0.57 11.40
C LEU A 46 -1.38 -0.17 10.37
N GLY A 47 -1.37 -0.77 9.19
CA GLY A 47 -0.45 -0.44 8.10
C GLY A 47 -0.57 1.01 7.64
N LEU A 48 -1.81 1.47 7.39
CA LEU A 48 -2.06 2.86 7.02
C LEU A 48 -1.82 3.83 8.19
N ALA A 49 -2.16 3.44 9.42
CA ALA A 49 -1.86 4.23 10.61
C ALA A 49 -0.36 4.45 10.77
N LEU A 50 0.44 3.37 10.65
CA LEU A 50 1.88 3.43 10.72
C LEU A 50 2.45 4.38 9.68
N ARG A 51 2.04 4.22 8.41
CA ARG A 51 2.45 5.12 7.33
C ARG A 51 2.21 6.58 7.71
N ARG A 52 1.01 6.88 8.21
CA ARG A 52 0.66 8.25 8.59
C ARG A 52 1.44 8.76 9.78
N VAL A 53 1.64 7.94 10.81
CA VAL A 53 2.47 8.29 11.99
C VAL A 53 3.87 8.67 11.54
N VAL A 54 4.50 7.86 10.70
CA VAL A 54 5.86 8.11 10.21
C VAL A 54 5.91 9.37 9.33
N GLU A 55 4.92 9.60 8.47
CA GLU A 55 4.83 10.83 7.67
C GLU A 55 4.69 12.09 8.55
N LEU A 56 4.06 11.98 9.72
CA LEU A 56 3.91 13.09 10.65
C LEU A 56 5.18 13.31 11.48
N THR A 57 5.91 12.25 11.83
CA THR A 57 7.01 12.31 12.82
C THR A 57 8.39 12.37 12.19
N HIS A 58 8.57 11.84 10.98
CA HIS A 58 9.88 11.70 10.31
C HIS A 58 10.93 10.96 11.17
N GLY A 59 10.48 10.07 12.04
CA GLY A 59 11.37 9.34 12.95
C GLY A 59 10.63 8.38 13.88
N PRO A 60 11.39 7.56 14.64
CA PRO A 60 10.82 6.56 15.53
C PRO A 60 10.04 7.22 16.67
N THR A 61 8.90 6.63 17.02
CA THR A 61 8.07 7.07 18.15
C THR A 61 7.53 5.88 18.90
N HIS A 62 7.16 6.06 20.17
CA HIS A 62 6.52 5.01 20.96
C HIS A 62 5.25 4.48 20.27
N LEU A 63 4.41 5.38 19.74
CA LEU A 63 3.20 4.98 19.00
C LEU A 63 3.55 4.17 17.74
N GLY A 64 4.56 4.59 16.97
CA GLY A 64 5.05 3.82 15.82
C GLY A 64 5.49 2.42 16.21
N ASN A 65 6.27 2.28 17.29
CA ASN A 65 6.72 0.99 17.81
C ASN A 65 5.55 0.10 18.27
N THR A 66 4.56 0.67 18.96
CA THR A 66 3.34 -0.07 19.34
C THR A 66 2.57 -0.56 18.12
N ILE A 67 2.45 0.26 17.06
CA ILE A 67 1.79 -0.14 15.82
C ILE A 67 2.60 -1.23 15.12
N PHE A 68 3.93 -1.17 15.15
CA PHE A 68 4.79 -2.23 14.61
C PHE A 68 4.59 -3.57 15.30
N ASP A 69 4.60 -3.59 16.63
CA ASP A 69 4.40 -4.83 17.38
C ASP A 69 3.01 -5.42 17.08
N GLY A 70 1.99 -4.56 16.99
CA GLY A 70 0.65 -4.95 16.54
C GLY A 70 0.65 -5.49 15.11
N LEU A 71 1.34 -4.84 14.18
CA LEU A 71 1.48 -5.35 12.81
C LEU A 71 2.16 -6.72 12.80
N LEU A 72 3.26 -6.93 13.54
CA LEU A 72 3.94 -8.22 13.57
C LEU A 72 3.04 -9.35 14.09
N ALA A 73 2.12 -9.04 15.02
CA ALA A 73 1.12 -9.99 15.51
C ALA A 73 0.05 -10.33 14.45
N GLU A 74 -0.33 -9.37 13.61
CA GLU A 74 -1.40 -9.49 12.62
C GLU A 74 -0.90 -9.84 11.19
N CYS A 75 0.39 -9.65 10.89
CA CYS A 75 1.03 -9.62 9.55
C CYS A 75 0.96 -10.94 8.76
N VAL A 76 0.33 -12.01 9.30
CA VAL A 76 0.39 -13.36 8.70
C VAL A 76 -0.98 -13.97 8.42
N THR A 77 -2.08 -13.39 8.90
CA THR A 77 -3.40 -14.03 8.80
C THR A 77 -4.21 -13.62 7.57
N ASP A 78 -3.93 -12.46 6.98
CA ASP A 78 -4.71 -11.93 5.86
C ASP A 78 -4.09 -12.27 4.50
N HIS A 79 -4.95 -12.46 3.51
CA HIS A 79 -4.60 -12.78 2.13
C HIS A 79 -5.16 -11.77 1.14
N ASP A 80 -5.89 -10.76 1.60
CA ASP A 80 -6.42 -9.68 0.78
C ASP A 80 -5.26 -8.77 0.29
N PRO A 81 -5.09 -8.59 -1.04
CA PRO A 81 -4.07 -7.71 -1.60
C PRO A 81 -4.07 -6.29 -1.03
N ILE A 82 -5.25 -5.75 -0.70
CA ILE A 82 -5.40 -4.40 -0.16
C ILE A 82 -4.76 -4.32 1.23
N VAL A 83 -5.02 -5.33 2.07
CA VAL A 83 -4.48 -5.41 3.43
C VAL A 83 -2.97 -5.59 3.38
N LEU A 84 -2.49 -6.51 2.54
CA LEU A 84 -1.06 -6.74 2.34
C LEU A 84 -0.34 -5.47 1.88
N ALA A 85 -0.90 -4.75 0.91
CA ALA A 85 -0.33 -3.50 0.43
C ALA A 85 -0.39 -2.37 1.46
N ALA A 86 -1.45 -2.28 2.26
CA ALA A 86 -1.55 -1.33 3.35
C ALA A 86 -0.45 -1.56 4.41
N CYS A 87 -0.27 -2.80 4.85
CA CYS A 87 0.82 -3.21 5.75
C CYS A 87 2.19 -2.87 5.16
N LEU A 88 2.45 -3.28 3.92
CA LEU A 88 3.71 -2.99 3.21
C LEU A 88 3.96 -1.48 3.10
N SER A 89 2.94 -0.69 2.80
CA SER A 89 3.09 0.77 2.66
C SER A 89 3.54 1.42 3.97
N GLY A 90 3.06 0.95 5.12
CA GLY A 90 3.50 1.41 6.44
C GLY A 90 4.93 1.00 6.75
N ILE A 91 5.24 -0.29 6.60
CA ILE A 91 6.55 -0.86 6.92
C ILE A 91 7.64 -0.25 6.04
N GLU A 92 7.41 -0.20 4.73
CA GLU A 92 8.40 0.32 3.79
C GLU A 92 8.58 1.84 3.94
N ARG A 93 7.51 2.59 4.25
CA ARG A 93 7.62 4.01 4.54
C ARG A 93 8.45 4.26 5.79
N ALA A 94 8.23 3.47 6.83
CA ALA A 94 8.97 3.59 8.08
C ALA A 94 10.45 3.24 7.89
N ARG A 95 10.76 2.21 7.12
CA ARG A 95 12.12 1.84 6.75
C ARG A 95 12.81 2.95 5.96
N ALA A 96 12.15 3.50 4.94
CA ALA A 96 12.68 4.57 4.11
C ALA A 96 13.02 5.84 4.91
N LEU A 97 12.31 6.10 6.01
CA LEU A 97 12.52 7.25 6.88
C LEU A 97 13.32 6.93 8.15
N GLY A 98 13.87 5.72 8.29
CA GLY A 98 14.64 5.32 9.48
C GLY A 98 13.81 5.36 10.77
N ALA A 99 12.50 5.19 10.68
CA ALA A 99 11.57 5.23 11.82
C ALA A 99 11.42 3.87 12.54
N VAL A 100 12.32 2.93 12.23
CA VAL A 100 12.38 1.58 12.80
C VAL A 100 13.56 1.51 13.76
N GLY A 101 13.33 1.04 14.99
CA GLY A 101 14.41 0.78 15.94
C GLY A 101 15.30 -0.39 15.50
N PRO A 102 16.59 -0.42 15.90
CA PRO A 102 17.53 -1.47 15.48
C PRO A 102 17.03 -2.88 15.87
N ASP A 103 16.41 -3.02 17.04
CA ASP A 103 15.91 -4.30 17.54
C ASP A 103 14.71 -4.86 16.74
N GLN A 104 14.01 -3.99 15.98
CA GLN A 104 12.85 -4.35 15.17
C GLN A 104 13.18 -4.52 13.68
N ALA A 105 14.38 -4.11 13.24
CA ALA A 105 14.75 -4.07 11.84
C ALA A 105 14.66 -5.45 11.17
N ASP A 106 15.25 -6.48 11.79
CA ASP A 106 15.27 -7.84 11.26
C ASP A 106 13.86 -8.45 11.20
N ALA A 107 13.07 -8.27 12.26
CA ALA A 107 11.70 -8.78 12.33
C ALA A 107 10.80 -8.13 11.27
N LEU A 108 10.97 -6.83 11.04
CA LEU A 108 10.25 -6.09 10.02
C LEU A 108 10.67 -6.47 8.61
N GLU A 109 11.96 -6.69 8.38
CA GLU A 109 12.42 -7.19 7.09
C GLU A 109 11.81 -8.56 6.77
N GLN A 110 11.78 -9.46 7.74
CA GLN A 110 11.14 -10.76 7.57
C GLN A 110 9.63 -10.65 7.33
N CYS A 111 8.90 -9.81 8.08
CA CYS A 111 7.47 -9.56 7.83
C CYS A 111 7.24 -8.93 6.44
N ALA A 112 8.02 -7.93 6.04
CA ALA A 112 7.94 -7.32 4.72
C ALA A 112 8.16 -8.36 3.60
N ASN A 113 9.19 -9.20 3.70
CA ASN A 113 9.46 -10.24 2.72
C ASN A 113 8.30 -11.24 2.60
N ARG A 114 7.69 -11.65 3.73
CA ARG A 114 6.51 -12.51 3.72
C ARG A 114 5.31 -11.83 3.06
N LEU A 115 5.06 -10.57 3.36
CA LEU A 115 3.96 -9.80 2.76
C LEU A 115 4.15 -9.60 1.26
N TRP A 116 5.36 -9.28 0.81
CA TRP A 116 5.68 -9.15 -0.62
C TRP A 116 5.44 -10.46 -1.36
N PHE A 117 5.91 -11.58 -0.80
CA PHE A 117 5.68 -12.90 -1.37
C PHE A 117 4.18 -13.25 -1.41
N ALA A 118 3.45 -13.01 -0.32
CA ALA A 118 2.01 -13.24 -0.26
C ALA A 118 1.26 -12.39 -1.28
N LEU A 119 1.65 -11.12 -1.46
CA LEU A 119 1.04 -10.21 -2.44
C LEU A 119 1.31 -10.66 -3.87
N ALA A 120 2.53 -11.12 -4.17
CA ALA A 120 2.89 -11.65 -5.48
C ALA A 120 2.05 -12.89 -5.86
N GLN A 121 1.74 -13.74 -4.89
CA GLN A 121 0.84 -14.89 -5.11
C GLN A 121 -0.61 -14.51 -5.42
N ARG A 122 -1.01 -13.24 -5.19
CA ARG A 122 -2.34 -12.75 -5.53
C ARG A 122 -2.42 -12.18 -6.94
N GLN A 123 -1.30 -12.12 -7.66
CA GLN A 123 -1.30 -11.70 -9.05
C GLN A 123 -1.81 -12.82 -9.94
N GLN A 124 -2.89 -12.55 -10.65
CA GLN A 124 -3.54 -13.49 -11.55
C GLN A 124 -2.85 -13.50 -12.92
N HIS A 125 -3.15 -14.50 -13.73
CA HIS A 125 -2.69 -14.60 -15.13
C HIS A 125 -3.10 -13.40 -16.00
N THR A 126 -4.14 -12.66 -15.58
CA THR A 126 -4.60 -11.42 -16.22
C THR A 126 -3.74 -10.19 -15.89
N GLY A 127 -2.70 -10.36 -15.07
CA GLY A 127 -1.83 -9.31 -14.57
C GLY A 127 -2.38 -8.56 -13.34
N LEU A 128 -3.69 -8.64 -13.06
CA LEU A 128 -4.32 -7.96 -11.92
C LEU A 128 -4.20 -8.74 -10.61
N LEU A 129 -4.36 -8.02 -9.50
CA LEU A 129 -4.41 -8.57 -8.15
C LEU A 129 -5.85 -8.90 -7.73
N GLY A 130 -6.05 -10.09 -7.17
CA GLY A 130 -7.34 -10.53 -6.65
C GLY A 130 -7.21 -11.52 -5.48
N ALA A 131 -8.16 -11.46 -4.55
CA ALA A 131 -8.21 -12.38 -3.40
C ALA A 131 -9.06 -13.63 -3.70
N GLU A 132 -10.14 -13.47 -4.45
CA GLU A 132 -11.18 -14.48 -4.70
C GLU A 132 -11.49 -14.57 -6.20
N PRO A 133 -11.89 -15.75 -6.70
CA PRO A 133 -12.18 -15.96 -8.12
C PRO A 133 -13.47 -15.25 -8.60
N ASP A 134 -14.41 -14.94 -7.69
CA ASP A 134 -15.75 -14.42 -8.05
C ASP A 134 -15.81 -12.89 -8.13
N ARG A 135 -14.66 -12.20 -8.12
CA ARG A 135 -14.61 -10.72 -8.18
C ARG A 135 -14.81 -10.21 -9.59
N THR A 136 -15.56 -9.10 -9.71
CA THR A 136 -15.76 -8.41 -10.98
C THR A 136 -14.46 -7.80 -11.47
N GLU A 137 -14.32 -7.61 -12.78
CA GLU A 137 -13.13 -6.97 -13.35
C GLU A 137 -12.90 -5.55 -12.79
N THR A 138 -13.98 -4.81 -12.52
CA THR A 138 -13.92 -3.50 -11.88
C THR A 138 -13.33 -3.56 -10.48
N ASP A 139 -13.69 -4.57 -9.66
CA ASP A 139 -13.13 -4.75 -8.31
C ASP A 139 -11.65 -5.15 -8.37
N LEU A 140 -11.26 -5.99 -9.33
CA LEU A 140 -9.86 -6.36 -9.56
C LEU A 140 -9.03 -5.14 -10.00
N ALA A 141 -9.55 -4.31 -10.89
CA ALA A 141 -8.89 -3.08 -11.35
C ALA A 141 -8.77 -2.06 -10.20
N LEU A 142 -9.83 -1.86 -9.43
CA LEU A 142 -9.83 -0.98 -8.26
C LEU A 142 -8.83 -1.45 -7.19
N THR A 143 -8.83 -2.75 -6.88
CA THR A 143 -7.88 -3.38 -5.94
C THR A 143 -6.45 -3.17 -6.42
N SER A 144 -6.18 -3.50 -7.68
CA SER A 144 -4.86 -3.38 -8.30
C SER A 144 -4.35 -1.93 -8.30
N ALA A 145 -5.21 -0.99 -8.69
CA ALA A 145 -4.90 0.44 -8.69
C ALA A 145 -4.55 0.95 -7.28
N PHE A 146 -5.31 0.51 -6.28
CA PHE A 146 -5.02 0.89 -4.90
C PHE A 146 -3.67 0.35 -4.41
N VAL A 147 -3.35 -0.90 -4.74
CA VAL A 147 -2.05 -1.50 -4.41
C VAL A 147 -0.91 -0.72 -5.06
N VAL A 148 -1.03 -0.39 -6.35
CA VAL A 148 -0.04 0.43 -7.07
C VAL A 148 0.09 1.81 -6.42
N TYR A 149 -1.03 2.47 -6.11
CA TYR A 149 -1.04 3.77 -5.43
C TYR A 149 -0.31 3.73 -4.08
N LEU A 150 -0.55 2.71 -3.26
CA LEU A 150 0.09 2.57 -1.96
C LEU A 150 1.59 2.30 -2.05
N LEU A 151 2.02 1.51 -3.03
CA LEU A 151 3.39 1.02 -3.15
C LEU A 151 4.27 1.87 -4.07
N ALA A 152 3.71 2.79 -4.86
CA ALA A 152 4.48 3.69 -5.73
C ALA A 152 5.62 4.45 -5.01
N PRO A 153 5.42 4.99 -3.78
CA PRO A 153 6.50 5.68 -3.04
C PRO A 153 7.64 4.76 -2.58
N VAL A 154 7.45 3.44 -2.62
CA VAL A 154 8.39 2.42 -2.11
C VAL A 154 8.76 1.39 -3.19
N SER A 155 8.70 1.81 -4.45
CA SER A 155 8.87 1.00 -5.65
C SER A 155 10.20 0.25 -5.76
N SER A 156 11.25 0.66 -5.03
CA SER A 156 12.57 0.01 -5.07
C SER A 156 12.57 -1.47 -4.66
N ARG A 157 11.53 -1.94 -3.95
CA ARG A 157 11.35 -3.36 -3.58
C ARG A 157 10.20 -4.06 -4.27
N ALA A 158 9.53 -3.40 -5.21
CA ALA A 158 8.43 -4.01 -5.96
C ALA A 158 8.88 -5.07 -6.98
N HIS A 159 10.15 -5.50 -6.97
CA HIS A 159 10.67 -6.55 -7.86
C HIS A 159 10.04 -7.93 -7.62
N HIS A 160 9.31 -8.11 -6.51
CA HIS A 160 8.53 -9.32 -6.24
C HIS A 160 7.21 -9.39 -7.03
N LEU A 161 6.73 -8.27 -7.56
CA LEU A 161 5.52 -8.22 -8.39
C LEU A 161 5.91 -8.14 -9.87
N ASP A 162 5.15 -8.80 -10.76
CA ASP A 162 5.18 -8.46 -12.18
C ASP A 162 4.43 -7.14 -12.38
N LEU A 163 5.07 -6.08 -11.94
CA LEU A 163 4.56 -4.73 -11.98
C LEU A 163 4.35 -4.25 -13.42
N SER A 164 5.20 -4.66 -14.37
CA SER A 164 5.00 -4.30 -15.77
C SER A 164 3.68 -4.89 -16.27
N GLY A 165 3.44 -6.18 -16.01
CA GLY A 165 2.17 -6.83 -16.30
C GLY A 165 0.99 -6.17 -15.60
N LEU A 166 1.15 -5.78 -14.33
CA LEU A 166 0.11 -5.09 -13.55
C LEU A 166 -0.26 -3.72 -14.13
N LEU A 167 0.75 -2.90 -14.49
CA LEU A 167 0.52 -1.56 -15.05
C LEU A 167 -0.10 -1.64 -16.45
N THR A 168 0.40 -2.52 -17.32
CA THR A 168 -0.21 -2.78 -18.64
C THR A 168 -1.65 -3.26 -18.50
N ALA A 169 -1.91 -4.20 -17.59
CA ALA A 169 -3.24 -4.73 -17.31
C ALA A 169 -4.23 -3.65 -16.81
N LEU A 170 -3.75 -2.64 -16.08
CA LEU A 170 -4.54 -1.48 -15.66
C LEU A 170 -4.80 -0.51 -16.82
N GLU A 171 -3.82 -0.28 -17.69
CA GLU A 171 -3.95 0.58 -18.87
C GLU A 171 -4.95 0.01 -19.89
N ASP A 172 -4.86 -1.29 -20.19
CA ASP A 172 -5.71 -1.99 -21.17
C ASP A 172 -7.20 -2.01 -20.81
N ARG A 173 -7.52 -1.83 -19.51
CA ARG A 173 -8.90 -1.87 -18.99
C ARG A 173 -9.59 -0.51 -18.96
N ARG A 174 -8.92 0.55 -19.41
CA ARG A 174 -9.50 1.89 -19.44
C ARG A 174 -10.33 2.10 -20.72
N PRO A 175 -11.43 2.84 -20.65
CA PRO A 175 -12.01 3.48 -19.46
C PRO A 175 -12.82 2.50 -18.59
N LEU A 176 -12.86 2.75 -17.28
CA LEU A 176 -13.76 2.06 -16.35
C LEU A 176 -15.09 2.81 -16.21
N ASP A 177 -16.20 2.07 -16.10
CA ASP A 177 -17.54 2.64 -15.89
C ASP A 177 -17.70 3.30 -14.50
N ASP A 178 -16.94 2.84 -13.51
CA ASP A 178 -16.91 3.42 -12.17
C ASP A 178 -15.90 4.57 -12.09
N ARG A 179 -16.41 5.78 -11.81
CA ARG A 179 -15.60 7.00 -11.75
C ARG A 179 -14.53 6.96 -10.66
N ALA A 180 -14.81 6.35 -9.51
CA ALA A 180 -13.84 6.29 -8.41
C ALA A 180 -12.71 5.31 -8.74
N ALA A 181 -13.04 4.21 -9.42
CA ALA A 181 -12.05 3.28 -9.96
C ALA A 181 -11.18 3.95 -11.04
N GLU A 182 -11.79 4.65 -12.01
CA GLU A 182 -11.06 5.37 -13.06
C GLU A 182 -10.10 6.41 -12.47
N GLU A 183 -10.55 7.22 -11.50
CA GLU A 183 -9.71 8.21 -10.83
C GLU A 183 -8.53 7.55 -10.10
N LEU A 184 -8.78 6.46 -9.38
CA LEU A 184 -7.71 5.75 -8.66
C LEU A 184 -6.70 5.12 -9.62
N VAL A 185 -7.15 4.50 -10.72
CA VAL A 185 -6.28 3.96 -11.78
C VAL A 185 -5.42 5.07 -12.36
N GLN A 186 -6.02 6.22 -12.70
CA GLN A 186 -5.29 7.36 -13.25
C GLN A 186 -4.20 7.85 -12.28
N VAL A 187 -4.53 8.01 -10.99
CA VAL A 187 -3.55 8.45 -9.99
C VAL A 187 -2.47 7.39 -9.78
N ALA A 188 -2.83 6.10 -9.73
CA ALA A 188 -1.88 5.01 -9.57
C ALA A 188 -0.85 4.97 -10.70
N LEU A 189 -1.30 5.04 -11.96
CA LEU A 189 -0.44 5.09 -13.14
C LEU A 189 0.44 6.35 -13.18
N ALA A 190 -0.09 7.49 -12.74
CA ALA A 190 0.65 8.75 -12.69
C ALA A 190 1.68 8.80 -11.55
N SER A 191 1.42 8.09 -10.45
CA SER A 191 2.29 8.06 -9.27
C SER A 191 3.50 7.15 -9.44
N TRP A 192 3.44 6.21 -10.38
CA TRP A 192 4.51 5.26 -10.58
C TRP A 192 5.75 5.90 -11.23
N PRO A 193 6.97 5.67 -10.70
CA PRO A 193 8.18 6.19 -11.32
C PRO A 193 8.34 5.63 -12.73
N ARG A 194 8.23 6.48 -13.75
CA ARG A 194 8.54 6.09 -15.13
C ARG A 194 10.06 5.98 -15.24
N ALA A 195 10.54 4.89 -15.82
CA ALA A 195 11.95 4.79 -16.19
C ALA A 195 12.29 5.99 -17.08
N THR A 196 13.13 6.90 -16.58
CA THR A 196 13.65 7.99 -17.39
C THR A 196 14.40 7.34 -18.55
N PRO A 197 14.05 7.62 -19.82
CA PRO A 197 14.79 7.05 -20.93
C PRO A 197 16.26 7.46 -20.76
N VAL A 198 17.13 6.48 -20.57
CA VAL A 198 18.57 6.70 -20.50
C VAL A 198 18.95 7.35 -21.82
N ALA A 199 19.33 8.64 -21.78
CA ALA A 199 19.83 9.32 -22.95
C ALA A 199 21.01 8.50 -23.49
N ARG A 200 20.83 7.87 -24.65
CA ARG A 200 21.92 7.15 -25.31
C ARG A 200 23.05 8.16 -25.50
N PRO A 201 24.29 7.86 -25.05
CA PRO A 201 25.41 8.75 -25.35
C PRO A 201 25.49 8.90 -26.86
N LEU A 202 25.46 10.16 -27.32
CA LEU A 202 25.77 10.49 -28.71
C LEU A 202 27.18 10.00 -28.97
N ILE A 203 27.30 8.88 -29.67
CA ILE A 203 28.56 8.43 -30.23
C ILE A 203 28.97 9.51 -31.22
N GLN A 204 29.88 10.41 -30.80
CA GLN A 204 30.55 11.31 -31.71
C GLN A 204 31.45 10.43 -32.59
N ALA A 205 31.04 10.24 -33.84
CA ALA A 205 31.90 9.68 -34.86
C ALA A 205 33.07 10.66 -35.07
N ALA A 206 34.29 10.16 -34.85
CA ALA A 206 35.53 10.85 -35.13
C ALA A 206 35.84 10.85 -36.64
#